data_AF-A0A0V0J7N1-F1
#
_entry.id   AF-A0A0V0J7N1-F1
#
_cell.length_a   1.000
_cell.length_b   1.000
_cell.length_c   1.000
_cell.angle_alpha   90.00
_cell.angle_beta   90.00
_cell.angle_gamma   90.00
#
_symmetry.space_group_name_H-M   'P 1'
#
loop_
_entity.id
_entity.type
_entity.pdbx_description
1 polymer ?
#
loop_
_entity_poly.entity_id
_entity_poly.type
_entity_poly.pdbx_seq_one_letter_code
_entity_poly.pdbx_strand_id
1 'polypeptide(L)'
;MEFALAELRRIRESGLRSNSRVVEIWCKDVEPKSHKLGQEKWVILEQVFVAALDVGNGEVAKSCLKTLRTRFPQSSRVDRLLGMFCEFERRYDQARTVYNKILEDDPANTVARKRFIAILKAQGQIKEAVDELNKYLKVFMADTEAWGELADLYLQQGDFKHAAFCVEEMMLASPHNHLLHQRLAEIKYTEGGTENLEISRSYFAQACLLNPTNLRALFGLLLVSSILTGVSGGKSSGGDVTNHKGSAILSLSAADTSCNELDGGDGGGRGKDKCENRRLAIWASKRVAEIYANAGFEPPFRFQLKLHSKPEIESLSAVCDMTARLRCVDQNGDLSRTPEKGKIGTVSPADEFTSPASSSSPKKTN
;
A
#
# COMPACT_ATOMS: atom_id res chain seq x y z
N MET A 1 2.89 24.81 -35.81
CA MET A 1 3.79 23.65 -35.57
C MET A 1 4.68 23.91 -34.37
N GLU A 2 5.43 25.01 -34.31
CA GLU A 2 6.25 25.35 -33.13
C GLU A 2 5.42 25.42 -31.83
N PHE A 3 4.25 26.06 -31.86
CA PHE A 3 3.35 26.10 -30.70
C PHE A 3 2.91 24.70 -30.24
N ALA A 4 2.52 23.83 -31.17
CA ALA A 4 2.14 22.45 -30.90
C ALA A 4 3.30 21.64 -30.27
N LEU A 5 4.53 21.83 -30.75
CA LEU A 5 5.72 21.18 -30.18
C LEU A 5 6.05 21.70 -28.79
N ALA A 6 5.95 23.01 -28.57
CA ALA A 6 6.14 23.62 -27.26
C ALA A 6 5.10 23.08 -26.26
N GLU A 7 3.84 22.92 -26.67
CA GLU A 7 2.79 22.34 -25.83
C GLU A 7 3.09 20.88 -25.48
N LEU A 8 3.51 20.05 -26.45
CA LEU A 8 3.89 18.65 -26.19
C LEU A 8 5.08 18.54 -25.24
N ARG A 9 6.10 19.40 -25.39
CA ARG A 9 7.25 19.45 -24.46
C ARG A 9 6.79 19.86 -23.06
N ARG A 10 5.96 20.90 -22.94
CA ARG A 10 5.39 21.34 -21.66
C ARG A 10 4.61 20.21 -20.97
N ILE A 11 3.77 19.48 -21.70
CA ILE A 11 3.02 18.33 -21.15
C ILE A 11 3.98 17.26 -20.64
N ARG A 12 5.04 16.96 -21.40
CA ARG A 12 6.05 15.96 -21.02
C ARG A 12 6.84 16.35 -19.78
N GLU A 13 7.25 17.61 -19.67
CA GLU A 13 8.07 18.14 -18.56
C GLU A 13 7.25 18.35 -17.28
N SER A 14 5.99 18.78 -17.42
CA SER A 14 5.09 18.97 -16.28
C SER A 14 4.49 17.67 -15.73
N GLY A 15 4.59 16.56 -16.46
CA GLY A 15 3.96 15.29 -16.08
C GLY A 15 2.42 15.34 -16.07
N LEU A 16 1.81 16.34 -16.72
CA LEU A 16 0.35 16.48 -16.79
C LEU A 16 -0.27 15.32 -17.57
N ARG A 17 -1.25 14.63 -16.97
CA ARG A 17 -2.03 13.57 -17.63
C ARG A 17 -3.08 14.17 -18.58
N SER A 18 -2.64 14.83 -19.65
CA SER A 18 -3.49 15.41 -20.69
C SER A 18 -3.43 14.59 -21.99
N ASN A 19 -3.65 13.27 -21.87
CA ASN A 19 -3.41 12.32 -22.95
C ASN A 19 -4.31 12.53 -24.19
N SER A 20 -5.58 12.89 -23.99
CA SER A 20 -6.48 13.24 -25.10
C SER A 20 -5.97 14.43 -25.91
N ARG A 21 -5.41 15.44 -25.24
CA ARG A 21 -4.84 16.63 -25.88
C ARG A 21 -3.58 16.30 -26.67
N VAL A 22 -2.72 15.42 -26.14
CA VAL A 22 -1.51 14.95 -26.83
C VAL A 22 -1.86 14.28 -28.16
N VAL A 23 -2.85 13.38 -28.16
CA VAL A 23 -3.29 12.67 -29.38
C VAL A 23 -3.94 13.64 -30.38
N GLU A 24 -4.74 14.60 -29.89
CA GLU A 24 -5.34 15.62 -30.75
C GLU A 24 -4.29 16.46 -31.48
N ILE A 25 -3.30 16.98 -30.75
CA ILE A 25 -2.19 17.77 -31.31
C ILE A 25 -1.41 16.93 -32.32
N TRP A 26 -1.17 15.65 -32.01
CA TRP A 26 -0.48 14.74 -32.92
C TRP A 26 -1.20 14.61 -34.25
N CYS A 27 -2.46 14.19 -34.25
CA CYS A 27 -3.22 13.92 -35.45
C CYS A 27 -3.48 15.19 -36.29
N LYS A 28 -3.76 16.33 -35.64
CA LYS A 28 -4.09 17.58 -36.35
C LYS A 28 -2.85 18.30 -36.89
N ASP A 29 -1.82 18.46 -36.07
CA ASP A 29 -0.78 19.45 -36.32
C ASP A 29 0.60 18.85 -36.62
N VAL A 30 0.91 17.68 -36.06
CA VAL A 30 2.28 17.14 -36.02
C VAL A 30 2.49 16.01 -37.03
N GLU A 31 1.59 15.04 -37.10
CA GLU A 31 1.68 13.87 -37.97
C GLU A 31 1.89 14.24 -39.46
N PRO A 32 1.15 15.20 -40.06
CA PRO A 32 1.33 15.58 -41.46
C PRO A 32 2.72 16.17 -41.76
N LYS A 33 3.37 16.75 -40.75
CA LYS A 33 4.67 17.42 -40.86
C LYS A 33 5.78 16.62 -40.17
N SER A 34 5.56 15.33 -39.93
CA SER A 34 6.48 14.49 -39.15
C SER A 34 7.90 14.35 -39.73
N HIS A 35 8.10 14.68 -41.02
CA HIS A 35 9.41 14.74 -41.65
C HIS A 35 10.27 15.93 -41.17
N LYS A 36 9.66 17.00 -40.64
CA LYS A 36 10.37 18.21 -40.16
C LYS A 36 10.86 18.13 -38.71
N LEU A 37 10.50 17.08 -37.98
CA LEU A 37 10.72 16.95 -36.53
C LEU A 37 12.18 16.65 -36.13
N GLY A 38 13.05 16.27 -37.08
CA GLY A 38 14.43 15.92 -36.79
C GLY A 38 14.55 14.82 -35.71
N GLN A 39 15.41 15.03 -34.72
CA GLN A 39 15.67 14.05 -33.65
C GLN A 39 14.57 14.02 -32.57
N GLU A 40 13.80 15.09 -32.39
CA GLU A 40 12.72 15.14 -31.39
C GLU A 40 11.55 14.22 -31.75
N LYS A 41 11.47 13.83 -33.03
CA LYS A 41 10.48 12.91 -33.57
C LYS A 41 10.29 11.67 -32.69
N TRP A 42 11.38 11.07 -32.23
CA TRP A 42 11.33 9.78 -31.54
C TRP A 42 10.71 9.92 -30.15
N VAL A 43 11.08 10.96 -29.40
CA VAL A 43 10.52 11.21 -28.07
C VAL A 43 9.04 11.58 -28.17
N ILE A 44 8.65 12.33 -29.20
CA ILE A 44 7.24 12.67 -29.45
C ILE A 44 6.45 11.42 -29.82
N LEU A 45 6.97 10.54 -30.68
CA LEU A 45 6.31 9.29 -31.04
C LEU A 45 6.07 8.40 -29.81
N GLU A 46 7.01 8.34 -28.87
CA GLU A 46 6.80 7.61 -27.62
C GLU A 46 5.74 8.24 -26.71
N GLN A 47 5.76 9.58 -26.57
CA GLN A 47 4.76 10.32 -25.80
C GLN A 47 3.35 10.10 -26.37
N VAL A 48 3.21 10.21 -27.69
CA VAL A 48 1.96 9.99 -28.41
C VAL A 48 1.53 8.53 -28.31
N PHE A 49 2.46 7.59 -28.42
CA PHE A 49 2.16 6.17 -28.23
C PHE A 49 1.52 5.90 -26.87
N VAL A 50 2.14 6.37 -25.79
CA VAL A 50 1.61 6.18 -24.42
C VAL A 50 0.26 6.86 -24.25
N ALA A 51 0.10 8.08 -24.76
CA ALA A 51 -1.16 8.80 -24.72
C ALA A 51 -2.27 8.11 -25.54
N ALA A 52 -1.93 7.56 -26.71
CA ALA A 52 -2.86 6.87 -27.58
C ALA A 52 -3.38 5.57 -26.95
N LEU A 53 -2.52 4.81 -26.25
CA LEU A 53 -2.96 3.65 -25.48
C LEU A 53 -3.96 4.03 -24.39
N ASP A 54 -3.72 5.13 -23.67
CA ASP A 54 -4.62 5.59 -22.59
C ASP A 54 -5.98 6.07 -23.12
N VAL A 55 -5.99 6.73 -24.28
CA VAL A 55 -7.22 7.20 -24.95
C VAL A 55 -7.97 6.05 -25.65
N GLY A 56 -7.34 4.88 -25.81
CA GLY A 56 -7.91 3.74 -26.53
C GLY A 56 -7.75 3.80 -28.05
N ASN A 57 -6.91 4.70 -28.57
CA ASN A 57 -6.64 4.81 -30.00
C ASN A 57 -5.51 3.84 -30.42
N GLY A 58 -5.87 2.58 -30.63
CA GLY A 58 -4.94 1.52 -31.01
C GLY A 58 -4.26 1.73 -32.37
N GLU A 59 -4.92 2.38 -33.33
CA GLU A 59 -4.37 2.62 -34.67
C GLU A 59 -3.18 3.58 -34.64
N VAL A 60 -3.32 4.71 -33.92
CA VAL A 60 -2.22 5.68 -33.74
C VAL A 60 -1.06 5.03 -32.98
N ALA A 61 -1.36 4.27 -31.92
CA ALA A 61 -0.34 3.56 -31.16
C ALA A 61 0.43 2.55 -32.04
N LYS A 62 -0.28 1.76 -32.85
CA LYS A 62 0.33 0.78 -33.77
C LYS A 62 1.21 1.45 -34.83
N SER A 63 0.76 2.56 -35.40
CA SER A 63 1.53 3.36 -36.37
C SER A 63 2.83 3.91 -35.75
N CYS A 64 2.74 4.48 -34.54
CA CYS A 64 3.90 4.98 -33.81
C CYS A 64 4.90 3.85 -33.51
N LEU A 65 4.41 2.71 -33.00
CA LEU A 65 5.24 1.56 -32.67
C LEU A 65 5.96 0.98 -33.90
N LYS A 66 5.26 0.84 -35.04
CA LYS A 66 5.86 0.37 -36.30
C LYS A 66 7.01 1.27 -36.74
N THR A 67 6.82 2.59 -36.63
CA THR A 67 7.84 3.59 -36.97
C THR A 67 9.06 3.49 -36.04
N LEU A 68 8.83 3.38 -34.73
CA LEU A 68 9.90 3.26 -33.73
C LEU A 68 10.71 1.97 -33.90
N ARG A 69 10.05 0.84 -34.13
CA ARG A 69 10.69 -0.47 -34.33
C ARG A 69 11.52 -0.55 -35.62
N THR A 70 11.06 0.10 -36.69
CA THR A 70 11.83 0.17 -37.95
C THR A 70 13.14 0.93 -37.75
N ARG A 71 13.13 1.98 -36.91
CA ARG A 71 14.33 2.78 -36.64
C ARG A 71 15.26 2.12 -35.61
N PHE A 72 14.70 1.47 -34.59
CA PHE A 72 15.42 0.92 -33.45
C PHE A 72 15.05 -0.55 -33.18
N PRO A 73 15.47 -1.50 -34.04
CA PRO A 73 15.01 -2.89 -33.99
C PRO A 73 15.54 -3.71 -32.80
N GLN A 74 16.59 -3.26 -32.11
CA GLN A 74 17.21 -3.95 -30.96
C GLN A 74 17.13 -3.13 -29.67
N SER A 75 16.21 -2.17 -29.59
CA SER A 75 16.07 -1.32 -28.42
C SER A 75 15.12 -1.94 -27.40
N SER A 76 15.62 -2.23 -26.20
CA SER A 76 14.80 -2.69 -25.06
C SER A 76 13.68 -1.69 -24.72
N ARG A 77 13.92 -0.39 -24.96
CA ARG A 77 12.92 0.67 -24.81
C ARG A 77 11.75 0.49 -25.77
N VAL A 78 12.01 0.13 -27.03
CA VAL A 78 10.96 -0.12 -28.04
C VAL A 78 10.29 -1.47 -27.82
N ASP A 79 11.05 -2.50 -27.43
CA ASP A 79 10.49 -3.80 -27.04
C ASP A 79 9.53 -3.64 -25.86
N ARG A 80 9.83 -2.77 -24.89
CA ARG A 80 8.87 -2.44 -23.82
C ARG A 80 7.57 -1.80 -24.34
N LEU A 81 7.65 -0.93 -25.35
CA LEU A 81 6.43 -0.36 -25.98
C LEU A 81 5.64 -1.44 -26.72
N LEU A 82 6.31 -2.42 -27.34
CA LEU A 82 5.65 -3.59 -27.92
C LEU A 82 4.92 -4.40 -26.84
N GLY A 83 5.55 -4.62 -25.69
CA GLY A 83 4.91 -5.25 -24.53
C GLY A 83 3.65 -4.50 -24.08
N MET A 84 3.72 -3.17 -23.95
CA MET A 84 2.58 -2.31 -23.60
C MET A 84 1.45 -2.36 -24.65
N PHE A 85 1.79 -2.46 -25.94
CA PHE A 85 0.79 -2.61 -27.00
C PHE A 85 0.09 -3.97 -26.92
N CYS A 86 0.83 -5.04 -26.63
CA CYS A 86 0.25 -6.36 -26.40
C CYS A 86 -0.64 -6.39 -25.14
N GLU A 87 -0.27 -5.69 -24.06
CA GLU A 87 -1.13 -5.48 -22.88
C GLU A 87 -2.45 -4.82 -23.27
N PHE A 88 -2.39 -3.75 -24.06
CA PHE A 88 -3.56 -3.02 -24.54
C PHE A 88 -4.51 -3.91 -25.36
N GLU A 89 -3.96 -4.76 -26.23
CA GLU A 89 -4.73 -5.73 -27.03
C GLU A 89 -5.14 -6.99 -26.23
N ARG A 90 -4.85 -7.04 -24.92
CA ARG A 90 -5.09 -8.19 -24.03
C ARG A 90 -4.41 -9.48 -24.48
N ARG A 91 -3.35 -9.38 -25.32
CA ARG A 91 -2.51 -10.50 -25.75
C ARG A 91 -1.40 -10.74 -24.73
N TYR A 92 -1.79 -11.16 -23.53
CA TYR A 92 -0.90 -11.25 -22.39
C TYR A 92 0.25 -12.25 -22.60
N ASP A 93 0.03 -13.37 -23.28
CA ASP A 93 1.09 -14.35 -23.55
C ASP A 93 2.20 -13.76 -24.43
N GLN A 94 1.83 -12.95 -25.42
CA GLN A 94 2.82 -12.25 -26.25
C GLN A 94 3.56 -11.18 -25.45
N ALA A 95 2.85 -10.45 -24.58
CA ALA A 95 3.46 -9.45 -23.72
C ALA A 95 4.47 -10.10 -22.75
N ARG A 96 4.16 -11.28 -22.19
CA ARG A 96 5.09 -12.07 -21.37
C ARG A 96 6.35 -12.44 -22.13
N THR A 97 6.23 -12.98 -23.34
CA THR A 97 7.40 -13.34 -24.16
C THR A 97 8.29 -12.12 -24.41
N VAL A 98 7.69 -10.96 -24.68
CA VAL A 98 8.44 -9.71 -24.87
C VAL A 98 9.16 -9.28 -23.60
N TYR A 99 8.50 -9.29 -22.44
CA TYR A 99 9.13 -8.89 -21.18
C TYR A 99 10.17 -9.89 -20.69
N ASN A 100 9.95 -11.19 -20.83
CA ASN A 100 10.93 -12.22 -20.50
C ASN A 100 12.20 -12.03 -21.31
N LYS A 101 12.09 -11.78 -22.62
CA LYS A 101 13.25 -11.46 -23.45
C LYS A 101 14.01 -10.23 -22.94
N ILE A 102 13.32 -9.15 -22.56
CA ILE A 102 13.97 -7.96 -21.99
C ILE A 102 14.69 -8.30 -20.67
N LEU A 103 14.10 -9.16 -19.84
CA LEU A 103 14.67 -9.56 -18.55
C LEU A 103 15.80 -10.59 -18.68
N GLU A 104 15.83 -11.38 -19.75
CA GLU A 104 16.97 -12.24 -20.13
C GLU A 104 18.18 -11.39 -20.54
N ASP A 105 17.95 -10.35 -21.34
CA ASP A 105 18.99 -9.43 -21.79
C ASP A 105 19.47 -8.49 -20.66
N ASP A 106 18.53 -8.00 -19.82
CA ASP A 106 18.79 -7.09 -18.70
C ASP A 106 17.97 -7.49 -17.46
N PRO A 107 18.51 -8.38 -16.60
CA PRO A 107 17.85 -8.79 -15.36
C PRO A 107 17.63 -7.67 -14.34
N ALA A 108 18.27 -6.52 -14.49
CA ALA A 108 18.12 -5.37 -13.59
C ALA A 108 17.03 -4.40 -14.06
N ASN A 109 16.34 -4.68 -15.17
CA ASN A 109 15.32 -3.81 -15.72
C ASN A 109 14.05 -3.76 -14.86
N THR A 110 14.01 -2.82 -13.91
CA THR A 110 12.89 -2.65 -12.97
C THR A 110 11.58 -2.36 -13.68
N VAL A 111 11.61 -1.58 -14.75
CA VAL A 111 10.42 -1.18 -15.51
C VAL A 111 9.78 -2.37 -16.21
N ALA A 112 10.58 -3.21 -16.88
CA ALA A 112 10.09 -4.42 -17.53
C ALA A 112 9.56 -5.44 -16.50
N ARG A 113 10.26 -5.60 -15.36
CA ARG A 113 9.82 -6.51 -14.30
C ARG A 113 8.50 -6.07 -13.67
N LYS A 114 8.32 -4.78 -13.37
CA LYS A 114 7.05 -4.23 -12.87
C LYS A 114 5.89 -4.47 -13.86
N ARG A 115 6.13 -4.30 -15.16
CA ARG A 115 5.13 -4.59 -16.21
C ARG A 115 4.79 -6.08 -16.28
N PHE A 116 5.78 -6.95 -16.19
CA PHE A 116 5.58 -8.40 -16.13
C PHE A 116 4.70 -8.81 -14.94
N ILE A 117 5.00 -8.30 -13.74
CA ILE A 117 4.18 -8.52 -12.53
C ILE A 117 2.74 -8.00 -12.75
N ALA A 118 2.58 -6.83 -13.36
CA ALA A 118 1.25 -6.27 -13.66
C ALA A 118 0.43 -7.20 -14.58
N ILE A 119 1.07 -7.88 -15.53
CA ILE A 119 0.40 -8.89 -16.38
C ILE A 119 -0.02 -10.11 -15.56
N LEU A 120 0.85 -10.64 -14.70
CA LEU A 120 0.51 -11.77 -13.82
C LEU A 120 -0.76 -11.45 -12.99
N LYS A 121 -0.82 -10.22 -12.44
CA LYS A 121 -1.99 -9.71 -11.73
C LYS A 121 -3.23 -9.62 -12.61
N ALA A 122 -3.10 -9.06 -13.82
CA ALA A 122 -4.23 -8.90 -14.76
C ALA A 122 -4.82 -10.25 -15.22
N GLN A 123 -4.01 -11.31 -15.26
CA GLN A 123 -4.45 -12.68 -15.56
C GLN A 123 -4.97 -13.44 -14.33
N GLY A 124 -5.00 -12.81 -13.15
CA GLY A 124 -5.44 -13.46 -11.90
C GLY A 124 -4.45 -14.48 -11.36
N GLN A 125 -3.21 -14.53 -11.86
CA GLN A 125 -2.16 -15.42 -11.37
C GLN A 125 -1.47 -14.81 -10.14
N ILE A 126 -2.26 -14.64 -9.07
CA ILE A 126 -1.84 -13.94 -7.85
C ILE A 126 -0.63 -14.62 -7.19
N LYS A 127 -0.58 -15.96 -7.18
CA LYS A 127 0.55 -16.70 -6.58
C LYS A 127 1.88 -16.41 -7.29
N GLU A 128 1.89 -16.50 -8.62
CA GLU A 128 3.07 -16.19 -9.43
C GLU A 128 3.47 -14.72 -9.29
N ALA A 129 2.49 -13.81 -9.22
CA ALA A 129 2.76 -12.38 -8.99
C ALA A 129 3.44 -12.12 -7.62
N VAL A 130 3.00 -12.83 -6.57
CA VAL A 130 3.62 -12.76 -5.24
C VAL A 130 5.05 -13.30 -5.28
N ASP A 131 5.29 -14.44 -5.92
CA ASP A 131 6.62 -15.02 -6.03
C ASP A 131 7.60 -14.09 -6.76
N GLU A 132 7.15 -13.47 -7.86
CA GLU A 132 7.96 -12.51 -8.62
C GLU A 132 8.19 -11.20 -7.88
N LEU A 133 7.20 -10.69 -7.14
CA LEU A 133 7.39 -9.53 -6.27
C LEU A 133 8.37 -9.81 -5.13
N ASN A 134 8.32 -11.00 -4.52
CA ASN A 134 9.28 -11.40 -3.50
C ASN A 134 10.71 -11.49 -4.08
N LYS A 135 10.88 -12.02 -5.29
CA LYS A 135 12.18 -12.01 -5.99
C LYS A 135 12.64 -10.58 -6.30
N TYR A 136 11.72 -9.71 -6.73
CA TYR A 136 12.01 -8.31 -7.02
C TYR A 136 12.50 -7.55 -5.79
N LEU A 137 11.77 -7.65 -4.68
CA LEU A 137 12.05 -6.93 -3.44
C LEU A 137 13.33 -7.42 -2.75
N LYS A 138 13.78 -8.66 -2.98
CA LYS A 138 15.12 -9.12 -2.54
C LYS A 138 16.26 -8.31 -3.14
N VAL A 139 16.08 -7.74 -4.33
CA VAL A 139 17.09 -6.93 -5.02
C VAL A 139 16.82 -5.43 -4.79
N PHE A 140 15.56 -5.02 -4.80
CA PHE A 140 15.12 -3.62 -4.72
C PHE A 140 14.31 -3.35 -3.45
N MET A 141 14.92 -3.57 -2.28
CA MET A 141 14.26 -3.49 -0.97
C MET A 141 13.68 -2.10 -0.65
N ALA A 142 14.23 -1.03 -1.23
CA ALA A 142 13.81 0.35 -0.98
C ALA A 142 12.56 0.77 -1.76
N ASP A 143 12.01 -0.08 -2.64
CA ASP A 143 10.84 0.25 -3.44
C ASP A 143 9.54 0.11 -2.64
N THR A 144 9.12 1.21 -1.99
CA THR A 144 7.89 1.28 -1.19
C THR A 144 6.62 0.98 -2.00
N GLU A 145 6.59 1.30 -3.30
CA GLU A 145 5.44 1.02 -4.16
C GLU A 145 5.27 -0.50 -4.35
N ALA A 146 6.36 -1.21 -4.57
CA ALA A 146 6.34 -2.66 -4.71
C ALA A 146 5.94 -3.39 -3.41
N TRP A 147 6.34 -2.87 -2.24
CA TRP A 147 5.85 -3.36 -0.95
C TRP A 147 4.34 -3.18 -0.79
N GLY A 148 3.81 -2.03 -1.21
CA GLY A 148 2.36 -1.77 -1.21
C GLY A 148 1.59 -2.75 -2.10
N GLU A 149 2.10 -3.00 -3.30
CA GLU A 149 1.52 -3.96 -4.24
C GLU A 149 1.55 -5.39 -3.70
N LEU A 150 2.64 -5.80 -3.04
CA LEU A 150 2.75 -7.10 -2.39
C LEU A 150 1.76 -7.23 -1.22
N ALA A 151 1.60 -6.17 -0.40
CA ALA A 151 0.61 -6.14 0.67
C ALA A 151 -0.81 -6.33 0.12
N ASP A 152 -1.17 -5.65 -0.97
CA ASP A 152 -2.48 -5.81 -1.64
C ASP A 152 -2.72 -7.24 -2.12
N LEU A 153 -1.70 -7.91 -2.68
CA LEU A 153 -1.83 -9.30 -3.12
C LEU A 153 -1.99 -10.28 -1.95
N TYR A 154 -1.26 -10.10 -0.85
CA TYR A 154 -1.45 -10.92 0.34
C TYR A 154 -2.84 -10.72 0.96
N LEU A 155 -3.37 -9.49 0.96
CA LEU A 155 -4.75 -9.23 1.41
C LEU A 155 -5.78 -9.93 0.53
N GLN A 156 -5.59 -9.96 -0.79
CA GLN A 156 -6.46 -10.72 -1.70
C GLN A 156 -6.43 -12.23 -1.43
N GLN A 157 -5.30 -12.75 -0.94
CA GLN A 157 -5.16 -14.16 -0.55
C GLN A 157 -5.68 -14.46 0.87
N GLY A 158 -6.01 -13.42 1.66
CA GLY A 158 -6.36 -13.55 3.07
C GLY A 158 -5.16 -13.78 3.99
N ASP A 159 -3.93 -13.56 3.50
CA ASP A 159 -2.71 -13.69 4.29
C ASP A 159 -2.40 -12.37 5.02
N PHE A 160 -3.13 -12.14 6.12
CA PHE A 160 -3.01 -10.91 6.89
C PHE A 160 -1.63 -10.73 7.54
N LYS A 161 -0.93 -11.83 7.84
CA LYS A 161 0.38 -11.78 8.51
C LYS A 161 1.45 -11.24 7.58
N HIS A 162 1.56 -11.78 6.37
CA HIS A 162 2.51 -11.28 5.38
C HIS A 162 2.11 -9.89 4.87
N ALA A 163 0.82 -9.60 4.75
CA ALA A 163 0.35 -8.25 4.43
C ALA A 163 0.77 -7.21 5.49
N ALA A 164 0.64 -7.54 6.78
CA ALA A 164 1.07 -6.66 7.87
C ALA A 164 2.58 -6.40 7.81
N PHE A 165 3.39 -7.44 7.61
CA PHE A 165 4.84 -7.32 7.45
C PHE A 165 5.21 -6.36 6.31
N CYS A 166 4.55 -6.45 5.16
CA CYS A 166 4.81 -5.55 4.03
C CYS A 166 4.52 -4.08 4.39
N VAL A 167 3.45 -3.81 5.14
CA VAL A 167 3.11 -2.45 5.58
C VAL A 167 4.11 -1.94 6.64
N GLU A 168 4.59 -2.81 7.53
CA GLU A 168 5.64 -2.47 8.50
C GLU A 168 6.94 -2.05 7.79
N GLU A 169 7.35 -2.75 6.73
CA GLU A 169 8.51 -2.35 5.89
C GLU A 169 8.29 -0.99 5.23
N MET A 170 7.09 -0.70 4.73
CA MET A 170 6.75 0.63 4.20
C MET A 170 6.82 1.72 5.28
N MET A 171 6.47 1.38 6.53
CA MET A 171 6.52 2.32 7.65
C MET A 171 7.95 2.68 8.05
N LEU A 172 8.92 1.77 7.89
CA LEU A 172 10.34 2.08 8.11
C LEU A 172 10.82 3.21 7.18
N ALA A 173 10.34 3.23 5.93
CA ALA A 173 10.67 4.29 4.98
C ALA A 173 9.91 5.61 5.22
N SER A 174 8.74 5.56 5.88
CA SER A 174 7.87 6.73 6.07
C SER A 174 7.09 6.66 7.39
N PRO A 175 7.76 6.82 8.56
CA PRO A 175 7.14 6.59 9.87
C PRO A 175 6.04 7.59 10.23
N HIS A 176 6.07 8.79 9.63
CA HIS A 176 5.08 9.85 9.85
C HIS A 176 3.85 9.76 8.93
N ASN A 177 3.78 8.74 8.06
CA ASN A 177 2.65 8.57 7.16
C ASN A 177 1.44 7.94 7.88
N HIS A 178 0.46 8.76 8.26
CA HIS A 178 -0.75 8.33 8.94
C HIS A 178 -1.56 7.26 8.18
N LEU A 179 -1.44 7.19 6.84
CA LEU A 179 -2.15 6.21 6.01
C LEU A 179 -1.59 4.80 6.21
N LEU A 180 -0.29 4.66 6.48
CA LEU A 180 0.34 3.36 6.74
C LEU A 180 -0.07 2.82 8.11
N HIS A 181 -0.08 3.67 9.14
CA HIS A 181 -0.61 3.32 10.46
C HIS A 181 -2.07 2.90 10.40
N GLN A 182 -2.90 3.65 9.66
CA GLN A 182 -4.30 3.29 9.42
C GLN A 182 -4.42 1.93 8.72
N ARG A 183 -3.62 1.70 7.67
CA ARG A 183 -3.66 0.45 6.89
C ARG A 183 -3.23 -0.75 7.74
N LEU A 184 -2.16 -0.65 8.51
CA LEU A 184 -1.73 -1.72 9.43
C LEU A 184 -2.80 -2.01 10.48
N ALA A 185 -3.43 -0.97 11.02
CA ALA A 185 -4.53 -1.13 11.98
C ALA A 185 -5.73 -1.89 11.38
N GLU A 186 -6.09 -1.62 10.13
CA GLU A 186 -7.16 -2.33 9.42
C GLU A 186 -6.83 -3.80 9.19
N ILE A 187 -5.58 -4.10 8.80
CA ILE A 187 -5.12 -5.49 8.61
C ILE A 187 -5.22 -6.26 9.93
N LYS A 188 -4.71 -5.68 11.03
CA LYS A 188 -4.76 -6.30 12.36
C LYS A 188 -6.19 -6.43 12.90
N TYR A 189 -7.05 -5.45 12.62
CA TYR A 189 -8.47 -5.55 12.93
C TYR A 189 -9.14 -6.74 12.24
N THR A 190 -8.80 -6.94 10.96
CA THR A 190 -9.39 -8.00 10.12
C THR A 190 -8.83 -9.38 10.48
N GLU A 191 -7.55 -9.47 10.84
CA GLU A 191 -6.91 -10.69 11.36
C GLU A 191 -7.65 -11.20 12.61
N GLY A 192 -8.15 -10.27 13.44
CA GLY A 192 -8.95 -10.60 14.62
C GLY A 192 -8.14 -11.25 15.74
N GLY A 193 -8.82 -11.60 16.83
CA GLY A 193 -8.19 -12.00 18.09
C GLY A 193 -7.93 -10.79 19.01
N THR A 194 -8.01 -11.02 20.31
CA THR A 194 -7.90 -9.95 21.32
C THR A 194 -6.58 -9.20 21.22
N GLU A 195 -5.48 -9.93 21.05
CA GLU A 195 -4.14 -9.38 20.88
C GLU A 195 -4.03 -8.52 19.62
N ASN A 196 -4.63 -8.91 18.48
CA ASN A 196 -4.57 -8.10 17.26
C ASN A 196 -5.58 -6.94 17.24
N LEU A 197 -6.66 -7.00 18.05
CA LEU A 197 -7.52 -5.84 18.29
C LEU A 197 -6.80 -4.82 19.19
N GLU A 198 -6.13 -5.32 20.21
CA GLU A 198 -5.03 -4.67 20.88
C GLU A 198 -3.76 -4.63 20.02
N ILE A 199 -3.80 -4.85 18.71
CA ILE A 199 -2.90 -4.42 17.63
C ILE A 199 -3.35 -3.10 16.98
N SER A 200 -4.58 -3.21 16.54
CA SER A 200 -5.30 -2.25 15.75
C SER A 200 -5.58 -0.95 16.50
N ARG A 201 -6.03 -0.99 17.76
CA ARG A 201 -6.36 0.21 18.54
C ARG A 201 -5.23 1.25 18.59
N SER A 202 -4.01 0.88 18.94
CA SER A 202 -2.87 1.81 19.07
C SER A 202 -2.41 2.32 17.71
N TYR A 203 -2.43 1.50 16.65
CA TYR A 203 -2.12 2.01 15.31
C TYR A 203 -3.20 2.96 14.77
N PHE A 204 -4.48 2.72 15.06
CA PHE A 204 -5.53 3.69 14.77
C PHE A 204 -5.37 4.99 15.58
N ALA A 205 -5.02 4.89 16.86
CA ALA A 205 -4.74 6.06 17.69
C ALA A 205 -3.52 6.84 17.16
N GLN A 206 -2.46 6.15 16.74
CA GLN A 206 -1.28 6.76 16.14
C GLN A 206 -1.60 7.44 14.80
N ALA A 207 -2.43 6.82 13.96
CA ALA A 207 -2.93 7.44 12.74
C ALA A 207 -3.74 8.73 13.04
N CYS A 208 -4.55 8.72 14.11
CA CYS A 208 -5.29 9.91 14.56
C CYS A 208 -4.38 10.98 15.17
N LEU A 209 -3.28 10.59 15.83
CA LEU A 209 -2.26 11.52 16.34
C LEU A 209 -1.58 12.26 15.19
N LEU A 210 -1.13 11.51 14.18
CA LEU A 210 -0.46 12.06 13.00
C LEU A 210 -1.41 12.89 12.13
N ASN A 211 -2.66 12.46 12.00
CA ASN A 211 -3.69 13.24 11.31
C ASN A 211 -5.06 13.14 12.01
N PRO A 212 -5.44 14.18 12.80
CA PRO A 212 -6.71 14.23 13.52
C PRO A 212 -7.96 14.34 12.63
N THR A 213 -7.81 14.50 11.32
CA THR A 213 -8.93 14.57 10.35
C THR A 213 -9.15 13.26 9.60
N ASN A 214 -8.33 12.23 9.85
CA ASN A 214 -8.49 10.94 9.21
C ASN A 214 -9.73 10.21 9.75
N LEU A 215 -10.86 10.38 9.04
CA LEU A 215 -12.13 9.75 9.37
C LEU A 215 -12.03 8.22 9.44
N ARG A 216 -11.26 7.59 8.55
CA ARG A 216 -11.14 6.13 8.52
C ARG A 216 -10.44 5.60 9.77
N ALA A 217 -9.41 6.30 10.24
CA ALA A 217 -8.76 5.96 11.51
C ALA A 217 -9.67 6.22 12.73
N LEU A 218 -10.45 7.30 12.73
CA LEU A 218 -11.40 7.60 13.81
C LEU A 218 -12.52 6.55 13.92
N PHE A 219 -13.10 6.13 12.78
CA PHE A 219 -14.07 5.04 12.77
C PHE A 219 -13.45 3.71 13.18
N GLY A 220 -12.23 3.41 12.72
CA GLY A 220 -11.47 2.24 13.16
C GLY A 220 -11.28 2.21 14.68
N LEU A 221 -10.84 3.33 15.25
CA LEU A 221 -10.65 3.48 16.70
C LEU A 221 -11.96 3.27 17.49
N LEU A 222 -13.07 3.82 16.99
CA LEU A 222 -14.40 3.64 17.60
C LEU A 222 -14.82 2.17 17.60
N LEU A 223 -14.69 1.49 16.46
CA LEU A 223 -15.07 0.08 16.31
C LEU A 223 -14.24 -0.82 17.21
N VAL A 224 -12.92 -0.69 17.18
CA VAL A 224 -12.02 -1.53 17.98
C VAL A 224 -12.25 -1.31 19.47
N SER A 225 -12.38 -0.05 19.90
CA SER A 225 -12.60 0.29 21.31
C SER A 225 -13.94 -0.28 21.81
N SER A 226 -14.99 -0.22 20.97
CA SER A 226 -16.30 -0.81 21.30
C SER A 226 -16.22 -2.32 21.45
N ILE A 227 -15.53 -3.02 20.53
CA ILE A 227 -15.34 -4.47 20.61
C ILE A 227 -14.56 -4.85 21.87
N LEU A 228 -13.45 -4.17 22.16
CA LEU A 228 -12.64 -4.45 23.35
C LEU A 228 -13.40 -4.20 24.67
N THR A 229 -14.36 -3.26 24.70
CA THR A 229 -15.25 -3.11 25.86
C THR A 229 -16.26 -4.26 26.01
N GLY A 230 -16.80 -4.79 24.91
CA GLY A 230 -17.83 -5.83 24.90
C GLY A 230 -17.35 -7.27 25.05
N VAL A 231 -16.12 -7.60 24.65
CA VAL A 231 -15.57 -8.98 24.61
C VAL A 231 -15.32 -9.60 26.02
N SER A 232 -15.61 -8.89 27.10
CA SER A 232 -15.25 -9.31 28.46
C SER A 232 -16.37 -9.99 29.28
N GLY A 233 -17.50 -10.34 28.67
CA GLY A 233 -18.60 -11.02 29.36
C GLY A 233 -19.35 -12.00 28.46
N GLY A 234 -18.92 -13.26 28.41
CA GLY A 234 -19.72 -14.32 27.79
C GLY A 234 -18.92 -15.57 27.44
N LYS A 235 -19.08 -16.62 28.27
CA LYS A 235 -18.74 -17.99 27.89
C LYS A 235 -19.56 -18.40 26.66
N SER A 236 -18.96 -19.21 25.80
CA SER A 236 -19.62 -19.92 24.71
C SER A 236 -20.84 -20.70 25.20
N SER A 237 -21.98 -20.46 24.57
CA SER A 237 -23.02 -21.47 24.35
C SER A 237 -23.67 -21.18 23.00
N GLY A 238 -23.72 -22.19 22.14
CA GLY A 238 -24.15 -22.09 20.74
C GLY A 238 -25.56 -21.51 20.58
N GLY A 239 -25.72 -20.73 19.51
CA GLY A 239 -26.98 -20.14 19.08
C GLY A 239 -26.75 -19.27 17.84
N ASP A 240 -27.58 -19.49 16.83
CA ASP A 240 -27.49 -19.03 15.44
C ASP A 240 -26.81 -17.69 15.12
N VAL A 241 -25.91 -17.76 14.14
CA VAL A 241 -25.34 -16.61 13.41
C VAL A 241 -26.33 -16.19 12.32
N THR A 242 -27.51 -15.70 12.68
CA THR A 242 -28.29 -14.86 11.77
C THR A 242 -29.05 -13.78 12.54
N ASN A 243 -28.94 -12.54 12.06
CA ASN A 243 -29.89 -11.47 12.30
C ASN A 243 -29.76 -10.60 13.57
N HIS A 244 -28.60 -9.96 13.79
CA HIS A 244 -28.51 -8.68 14.54
C HIS A 244 -27.29 -7.88 14.07
N LYS A 245 -27.28 -7.38 12.83
CA LYS A 245 -26.18 -6.54 12.31
C LYS A 245 -26.71 -5.14 11.99
N GLY A 246 -26.62 -4.23 12.95
CA GLY A 246 -26.91 -2.80 12.73
C GLY A 246 -27.17 -1.98 13.99
N SER A 247 -27.71 -2.58 15.05
CA SER A 247 -28.16 -1.84 16.23
C SER A 247 -27.15 -1.78 17.40
N ALA A 248 -26.07 -2.56 17.37
CA ALA A 248 -25.20 -2.73 18.53
C ALA A 248 -24.13 -1.63 18.70
N ILE A 249 -23.92 -0.75 17.70
CA ILE A 249 -22.80 0.21 17.72
C ILE A 249 -23.13 1.50 18.51
N LEU A 250 -24.40 1.81 18.82
CA LEU A 250 -24.78 3.18 19.19
C LEU A 250 -25.71 3.29 20.41
N SER A 251 -25.27 2.79 21.55
CA SER A 251 -25.81 3.21 22.85
C SER A 251 -24.71 3.40 23.90
N LEU A 252 -23.68 4.20 23.58
CA LEU A 252 -22.79 4.75 24.60
C LEU A 252 -23.54 5.89 25.33
N SER A 253 -24.26 5.54 26.40
CA SER A 253 -24.96 6.50 27.24
C SER A 253 -23.96 7.29 28.12
N ALA A 254 -24.22 8.58 28.30
CA ALA A 254 -23.44 9.49 29.16
C ALA A 254 -23.64 9.24 30.67
N ALA A 255 -24.58 8.38 31.08
CA ALA A 255 -24.81 8.07 32.50
C ALA A 255 -23.65 7.27 33.13
N ASP A 256 -22.80 6.64 32.30
CA ASP A 256 -21.71 5.78 32.74
C ASP A 256 -20.35 6.50 32.81
N THR A 257 -20.34 7.84 32.70
CA THR A 257 -19.10 8.66 32.82
C THR A 257 -18.51 8.63 34.23
N SER A 258 -19.24 8.06 35.19
CA SER A 258 -18.74 7.66 36.49
C SER A 258 -18.04 6.29 36.36
N CYS A 259 -16.76 6.29 35.98
CA CYS A 259 -15.86 5.33 36.61
C CYS A 259 -15.60 5.93 38.02
N ASN A 260 -16.50 5.65 38.97
CA ASN A 260 -16.22 5.99 40.37
C ASN A 260 -14.89 5.33 40.74
N GLU A 261 -13.91 6.12 41.14
CA GLU A 261 -12.67 5.69 41.82
C GLU A 261 -12.98 5.12 43.22
N LEU A 262 -14.07 4.37 43.37
CA LEU A 262 -14.48 3.74 44.60
C LEU A 262 -14.63 2.24 44.34
N ASP A 263 -13.49 1.58 44.15
CA ASP A 263 -13.30 0.28 44.79
C ASP A 263 -11.82 0.10 45.12
N GLY A 264 -11.50 0.33 46.40
CA GLY A 264 -10.26 -0.11 47.02
C GLY A 264 -10.29 -1.63 47.16
N GLY A 265 -10.17 -2.33 46.05
CA GLY A 265 -10.13 -3.77 45.97
C GLY A 265 -9.19 -4.20 44.85
N ASP A 266 -8.28 -5.11 45.16
CA ASP A 266 -7.27 -5.73 44.31
C ASP A 266 -7.90 -6.52 43.14
N GLY A 267 -8.58 -5.81 42.25
CA GLY A 267 -9.24 -6.29 41.03
C GLY A 267 -8.45 -5.83 39.82
N GLY A 268 -7.61 -6.74 39.30
CA GLY A 268 -6.54 -6.49 38.35
C GLY A 268 -6.85 -5.69 37.07
N GLY A 269 -5.78 -5.23 36.40
CA GLY A 269 -5.71 -4.23 35.32
C GLY A 269 -6.80 -4.23 34.23
N ARG A 270 -7.50 -5.36 34.04
CA ARG A 270 -8.62 -5.56 33.11
C ARG A 270 -9.82 -4.59 33.31
N GLY A 271 -9.98 -4.00 34.49
CA GLY A 271 -11.01 -2.98 34.75
C GLY A 271 -10.65 -1.58 34.23
N LYS A 272 -9.38 -1.19 34.35
CA LYS A 272 -8.85 0.11 33.88
C LYS A 272 -8.89 0.18 32.35
N ASP A 273 -8.57 -0.91 31.67
CA ASP A 273 -8.55 -0.99 30.21
C ASP A 273 -9.92 -0.70 29.58
N LYS A 274 -11.02 -1.09 30.26
CA LYS A 274 -12.38 -0.81 29.78
C LYS A 274 -12.76 0.67 29.89
N CYS A 275 -12.41 1.33 31.00
CA CYS A 275 -12.65 2.77 31.17
C CYS A 275 -11.85 3.56 30.12
N GLU A 276 -10.60 3.19 29.85
CA GLU A 276 -9.77 3.87 28.84
C GLU A 276 -10.25 3.61 27.40
N ASN A 277 -10.68 2.40 27.05
CA ASN A 277 -11.30 2.12 25.75
C ASN A 277 -12.60 2.92 25.55
N ARG A 278 -13.43 3.05 26.59
CA ARG A 278 -14.66 3.86 26.53
C ARG A 278 -14.35 5.33 26.31
N ARG A 279 -13.33 5.85 27.00
CA ARG A 279 -12.81 7.22 26.83
C ARG A 279 -12.34 7.50 25.40
N LEU A 280 -11.57 6.57 24.80
CA LEU A 280 -11.13 6.67 23.40
C LEU A 280 -12.30 6.68 22.42
N ALA A 281 -13.31 5.83 22.63
CA ALA A 281 -14.52 5.80 21.80
C ALA A 281 -15.30 7.12 21.83
N ILE A 282 -15.45 7.73 23.02
CA ILE A 282 -16.11 9.04 23.18
C ILE A 282 -15.31 10.14 22.46
N TRP A 283 -13.99 10.16 22.65
CA TRP A 283 -13.12 11.14 21.99
C TRP A 283 -13.22 11.05 20.46
N ALA A 284 -13.10 9.84 19.90
CA ALA A 284 -13.21 9.62 18.45
C ALA A 284 -14.58 10.05 17.92
N SER A 285 -15.66 9.72 18.64
CA SER A 285 -17.04 10.08 18.29
C SER A 285 -17.23 11.60 18.19
N LYS A 286 -16.72 12.34 19.17
CA LYS A 286 -16.77 13.82 19.15
C LYS A 286 -16.02 14.38 17.97
N ARG A 287 -14.82 13.85 17.70
CA ARG A 287 -13.98 14.33 16.60
C ARG A 287 -14.63 14.10 15.24
N VAL A 288 -15.27 12.96 15.04
CA VAL A 288 -16.07 12.69 13.83
C VAL A 288 -17.21 13.70 13.73
N ALA A 289 -17.97 13.94 14.80
CA ALA A 289 -19.07 14.91 14.78
C ALA A 289 -18.59 16.33 14.43
N GLU A 290 -17.46 16.77 14.95
CA GLU A 290 -16.83 18.06 14.60
C GLU A 290 -16.47 18.15 13.11
N ILE A 291 -15.87 17.10 12.54
CA ILE A 291 -15.48 17.07 11.12
C ILE A 291 -16.72 17.18 10.22
N TYR A 292 -17.79 16.45 10.53
CA TYR A 292 -19.05 16.50 9.77
C TYR A 292 -19.73 17.87 9.90
N ALA A 293 -19.79 18.42 11.11
CA ALA A 293 -20.36 19.75 11.35
C ALA A 293 -19.61 20.84 10.58
N ASN A 294 -18.27 20.80 10.55
CA ASN A 294 -17.45 21.74 9.78
C ASN A 294 -17.68 21.62 8.25
N ALA A 295 -18.06 20.44 7.78
CA ALA A 295 -18.40 20.20 6.38
C ALA A 295 -19.88 20.49 6.05
N GLY A 296 -20.70 20.88 7.03
CA GLY A 296 -22.12 21.17 6.85
C GLY A 296 -23.01 19.92 6.70
N PHE A 297 -22.51 18.75 7.10
CA PHE A 297 -23.25 17.48 7.05
C PHE A 297 -23.64 17.02 8.46
N GLU A 298 -24.78 16.34 8.58
CA GLU A 298 -25.05 15.56 9.79
C GLU A 298 -24.20 14.28 9.78
N PRO A 299 -23.62 13.89 10.93
CA PRO A 299 -22.91 12.64 11.03
C PRO A 299 -23.86 11.47 10.75
N PRO A 300 -23.38 10.38 10.12
CA PRO A 300 -24.21 9.22 9.71
C PRO A 300 -24.84 8.46 10.89
N PHE A 301 -24.53 8.86 12.13
CA PHE A 301 -25.02 8.27 13.35
C PHE A 301 -25.50 9.37 14.30
N ARG A 302 -26.69 9.17 14.88
CA ARG A 302 -27.22 10.04 15.93
C ARG A 302 -26.45 9.76 17.21
N PHE A 303 -25.35 10.49 17.43
CA PHE A 303 -24.65 10.45 18.70
C PHE A 303 -25.59 10.98 19.79
N GLN A 304 -26.29 10.11 20.54
CA GLN A 304 -27.01 10.49 21.76
C GLN A 304 -26.03 10.79 22.90
N LEU A 305 -25.05 11.67 22.67
CA LEU A 305 -24.17 12.21 23.69
C LEU A 305 -24.87 13.43 24.30
N LYS A 306 -25.78 13.20 25.26
CA LYS A 306 -26.18 14.27 26.21
C LYS A 306 -24.98 14.55 27.12
N LEU A 307 -24.12 15.47 26.70
CA LEU A 307 -22.95 15.91 27.45
C LEU A 307 -23.36 16.83 28.60
N HIS A 308 -23.44 16.31 29.81
CA HIS A 308 -23.54 17.12 31.04
C HIS A 308 -22.25 17.20 31.86
N SER A 309 -21.13 16.69 31.35
CA SER A 309 -19.82 16.88 31.98
C SER A 309 -18.71 16.99 30.93
N LYS A 310 -17.75 17.90 31.20
CA LYS A 310 -16.52 18.03 30.42
C LYS A 310 -15.72 16.73 30.52
N PRO A 311 -15.35 16.06 29.42
CA PRO A 311 -14.44 14.94 29.50
C PRO A 311 -13.00 15.44 29.52
N GLU A 312 -12.21 14.91 30.45
CA GLU A 312 -10.79 15.25 30.72
C GLU A 312 -9.81 14.92 29.58
N ILE A 313 -10.28 14.48 28.40
CA ILE A 313 -9.42 14.24 27.23
C ILE A 313 -9.59 15.43 26.30
N GLU A 314 -9.02 16.55 26.71
CA GLU A 314 -9.00 17.77 25.92
C GLU A 314 -7.83 17.77 24.92
N SER A 315 -6.86 16.86 25.05
CA SER A 315 -5.64 16.84 24.23
C SER A 315 -5.33 15.47 23.61
N LEU A 316 -4.73 15.51 22.41
CA LEU A 316 -4.12 14.36 21.72
C LEU A 316 -3.07 13.65 22.61
N SER A 317 -2.40 14.38 23.52
CA SER A 317 -1.41 13.80 24.44
C SER A 317 -2.02 12.81 25.42
N ALA A 318 -3.25 13.04 25.87
CA ALA A 318 -3.96 12.10 26.73
C ALA A 318 -4.36 10.82 25.98
N VAL A 319 -4.62 10.91 24.66
CA VAL A 319 -4.85 9.74 23.79
C VAL A 319 -3.57 8.90 23.67
N CYS A 320 -2.42 9.54 23.52
CA CYS A 320 -1.11 8.88 23.50
C CYS A 320 -0.73 8.25 24.85
N ASP A 321 -0.95 8.97 25.95
CA ASP A 321 -0.69 8.43 27.29
C ASP A 321 -1.58 7.22 27.57
N MET A 322 -2.86 7.25 27.16
CA MET A 322 -3.74 6.09 27.30
C MET A 322 -3.32 4.94 26.40
N THR A 323 -2.95 5.17 25.13
CA THR A 323 -2.51 4.05 24.27
C THR A 323 -1.14 3.49 24.66
N ALA A 324 -0.24 4.32 25.21
CA ALA A 324 1.05 3.91 25.78
C ALA A 324 0.91 3.18 27.13
N ARG A 325 -0.11 3.52 27.93
CA ARG A 325 -0.45 2.78 29.17
C ARG A 325 -1.12 1.45 28.88
N LEU A 326 -1.98 1.40 27.85
CA LEU A 326 -2.69 0.20 27.43
C LEU A 326 -1.83 -0.78 26.62
N ARG A 327 -0.73 -0.29 26.05
CA ARG A 327 0.32 -1.05 25.40
C ARG A 327 1.61 -0.29 25.58
N CYS A 328 2.59 -0.89 26.23
CA CYS A 328 3.98 -0.53 25.97
C CYS A 328 4.23 -0.72 24.47
N VAL A 329 3.95 0.31 23.68
CA VAL A 329 4.52 0.50 22.35
C VAL A 329 5.87 1.10 22.66
N ASP A 330 6.90 0.27 22.61
CA ASP A 330 8.28 0.70 22.83
C ASP A 330 8.55 1.95 21.99
N GLN A 331 8.81 3.07 22.67
CA GLN A 331 9.22 4.33 22.06
C GLN A 331 10.65 4.26 21.50
N ASN A 332 11.28 3.09 21.54
CA ASN A 332 12.58 2.82 20.94
C ASN A 332 12.37 1.69 19.95
N GLY A 333 12.70 1.91 18.67
CA GLY A 333 12.69 0.86 17.65
C GLY A 333 13.71 -0.24 17.96
N ASP A 334 13.39 -1.11 18.92
CA ASP A 334 14.21 -2.24 19.31
C ASP A 334 13.49 -3.54 18.94
N LEU A 335 14.02 -4.18 17.89
CA LEU A 335 13.64 -5.53 17.45
C LEU A 335 14.16 -6.55 18.47
N SER A 336 13.44 -6.74 19.58
CA SER A 336 13.75 -7.81 20.53
C SER A 336 12.53 -8.58 21.02
N ARG A 337 11.69 -9.02 20.08
CA ARG A 337 11.01 -10.31 20.21
C ARG A 337 11.14 -11.09 18.90
N THR A 338 12.18 -11.90 18.85
CA THR A 338 12.32 -12.97 17.86
C THR A 338 11.06 -13.85 17.88
N PRO A 339 10.32 -14.02 16.77
CA PRO A 339 9.57 -15.24 16.59
C PRO A 339 10.58 -16.36 16.35
N GLU A 340 10.33 -17.53 16.93
CA GLU A 340 11.10 -18.74 16.70
C GLU A 340 11.49 -18.89 15.22
N LYS A 341 12.76 -19.20 14.99
CA LYS A 341 13.26 -19.66 13.68
C LYS A 341 12.47 -20.89 13.26
N GLY A 342 11.37 -20.69 12.55
CA GLY A 342 10.80 -21.68 11.66
C GLY A 342 11.86 -22.05 10.63
N LYS A 343 12.34 -23.30 10.70
CA LYS A 343 13.36 -23.88 9.84
C LYS A 343 13.09 -23.57 8.36
N ILE A 344 13.81 -22.62 7.80
CA ILE A 344 14.20 -22.63 6.39
C ILE A 344 15.66 -23.07 6.38
N GLY A 345 15.94 -24.14 5.64
CA GLY A 345 17.19 -24.90 5.69
C GLY A 345 18.44 -24.02 5.64
N THR A 346 19.26 -24.18 6.66
CA THR A 346 20.63 -23.69 6.71
C THR A 346 21.46 -24.41 5.66
N VAL A 347 22.00 -23.68 4.68
CA VAL A 347 23.23 -24.05 3.99
C VAL A 347 24.28 -23.03 4.42
N SER A 348 25.28 -23.51 5.16
CA SER A 348 26.38 -22.70 5.68
C SER A 348 27.25 -22.12 4.57
N PRO A 349 27.81 -20.91 4.76
CA PRO A 349 28.84 -20.35 3.90
C PRO A 349 30.22 -20.73 4.46
N ALA A 350 30.85 -21.73 3.85
CA ALA A 350 32.27 -21.98 3.97
C ALA A 350 32.70 -22.65 2.65
N ASP A 351 33.23 -21.85 1.73
CA ASP A 351 34.54 -22.12 1.17
C ASP A 351 35.00 -20.93 0.33
N GLU A 352 36.27 -20.64 0.52
CA GLU A 352 36.96 -19.40 0.24
C GLU A 352 37.15 -19.13 -1.25
N PHE A 353 37.30 -17.84 -1.53
CA PHE A 353 38.08 -17.32 -2.65
C PHE A 353 39.44 -18.04 -2.75
N THR A 354 39.67 -18.76 -3.84
CA THR A 354 41.02 -18.87 -4.41
C THR A 354 40.94 -18.76 -5.93
N SER A 355 41.40 -17.63 -6.45
CA SER A 355 41.93 -17.53 -7.82
C SER A 355 43.16 -18.42 -7.96
N PRO A 356 43.51 -18.82 -9.20
CA PRO A 356 44.91 -18.63 -9.56
C PRO A 356 45.09 -18.04 -10.96
N ALA A 357 45.92 -17.01 -11.04
CA ALA A 357 46.58 -16.61 -12.26
C ALA A 357 48.03 -17.14 -12.29
N SER A 358 48.41 -17.66 -13.45
CA SER A 358 49.75 -17.70 -14.05
C SER A 358 50.77 -18.83 -13.73
N SER A 359 51.17 -19.45 -14.85
CA SER A 359 52.53 -19.89 -15.22
C SER A 359 53.10 -21.20 -14.66
N SER A 360 53.29 -22.19 -15.54
CA SER A 360 54.60 -22.82 -15.80
C SER A 360 54.50 -23.91 -16.87
N SER A 361 55.09 -23.66 -18.04
CA SER A 361 55.75 -24.72 -18.84
C SER A 361 56.96 -25.20 -18.04
N PRO A 362 57.37 -26.49 -18.05
CA PRO A 362 57.95 -27.12 -19.25
C PRO A 362 57.74 -28.66 -19.37
N LYS A 363 57.87 -29.20 -20.59
CA LYS A 363 58.69 -30.40 -20.88
C LYS A 363 58.80 -30.64 -22.39
N LYS A 364 60.05 -30.68 -22.85
CA LYS A 364 60.51 -31.18 -24.15
C LYS A 364 60.51 -32.72 -24.16
N THR A 365 60.69 -33.26 -25.38
CA THR A 365 61.07 -34.63 -25.79
C THR A 365 59.91 -35.62 -25.79
N ASN A 366 59.59 -36.33 -26.87
CA ASN A 366 60.35 -36.71 -28.07
C ASN A 366 59.44 -36.72 -29.30
#